data_AF-A0A355YKY6-F1
#
_entry.id   AF-A0A355YKY6-F1
#
_cell.length_a   1.000
_cell.length_b   1.000
_cell.length_c   1.000
_cell.angle_alpha   90.00
_cell.angle_beta   90.00
_cell.angle_gamma   90.00
#
_symmetry.space_group_name_H-M   'P 1'
#
loop_
_entity.id
_entity.type
_entity.pdbx_description
1 polymer ?
#
loop_
_entity_poly.entity_id
_entity_poly.type
_entity_poly.pdbx_seq_one_letter_code
_entity_poly.pdbx_strand_id
1 'polypeptide(L)'
;MDQAVADGLTVPIKYHPRIAKVLLDQEKVKLIEDYYKKCADDGATEEDIEASKKAMSSMEVILGESSRLERLATDIHDHYVSSCANDPDRVQKAMVVCSSRPIAYELLKQFREKYPEWFVEKKAPDGVAISDEEKRDLKPMPFMAMVASVGSNDPKDMYHYLGGVKNGKRSEELDAAFKQEKSNFRIAIVVDMWITGFDVPSLTYMYNDKPLKKHLLIQAISRVNRKYPGKEYGLIVDYIGIRNNMREAMKLYGGDSSVAPAADDAAQAAGIFREMLLILKGLFTGYDLAPFLDPDGNP
;
A
#
# COMPACT_ATOMS: atom_id res chain seq x y z
N MET A 1 -16.00 -17.44 6.09
CA MET A 1 -16.02 -16.03 6.54
C MET A 1 -17.20 -15.26 5.95
N ASP A 2 -17.97 -15.86 5.03
CA ASP A 2 -19.34 -15.41 4.71
C ASP A 2 -20.18 -15.18 5.97
N GLN A 3 -19.95 -15.99 7.01
CA GLN A 3 -20.58 -15.80 8.32
C GLN A 3 -20.08 -14.53 9.04
N ALA A 4 -18.80 -14.17 9.01
CA ALA A 4 -18.31 -12.94 9.67
C ALA A 4 -18.73 -11.65 8.93
N VAL A 5 -18.87 -11.71 7.60
CA VAL A 5 -19.47 -10.64 6.80
C VAL A 5 -20.97 -10.56 7.08
N ALA A 6 -21.67 -11.70 7.15
CA ALA A 6 -23.08 -11.78 7.51
C ALA A 6 -23.35 -11.35 8.97
N ASP A 7 -22.41 -11.60 9.87
CA ASP A 7 -22.42 -11.19 11.28
C ASP A 7 -22.00 -9.70 11.43
N GLY A 8 -21.66 -9.04 10.33
CA GLY A 8 -21.33 -7.62 10.30
C GLY A 8 -20.02 -7.25 10.99
N LEU A 9 -19.07 -8.18 11.10
CA LEU A 9 -17.75 -7.96 11.70
C LEU A 9 -16.72 -7.41 10.70
N THR A 10 -16.96 -7.63 9.40
CA THR A 10 -16.06 -7.20 8.32
C THR A 10 -16.81 -6.53 7.18
N VAL A 11 -16.10 -5.68 6.44
CA VAL A 11 -16.57 -5.01 5.22
C VAL A 11 -15.91 -5.63 3.98
N PRO A 12 -16.48 -5.46 2.78
CA PRO A 12 -15.86 -5.89 1.53
C PRO A 12 -14.46 -5.30 1.33
N ILE A 13 -13.67 -5.92 0.46
CA ILE A 13 -12.35 -5.41 0.08
C ILE A 13 -12.36 -5.03 -1.39
N LYS A 14 -11.94 -3.80 -1.70
CA LYS A 14 -11.66 -3.34 -3.05
C LYS A 14 -10.17 -3.47 -3.36
N TYR A 15 -9.86 -3.85 -4.59
CA TYR A 15 -8.49 -3.98 -5.08
C TYR A 15 -8.27 -3.03 -6.26
N HIS A 16 -7.17 -2.28 -6.22
CA HIS A 16 -6.85 -1.28 -7.22
C HIS A 16 -5.37 -1.39 -7.65
N PRO A 17 -5.08 -1.94 -8.85
CA PRO A 17 -3.72 -2.09 -9.34
C PRO A 17 -3.14 -0.74 -9.82
N ARG A 18 -1.91 -0.43 -9.42
CA ARG A 18 -1.18 0.81 -9.77
C ARG A 18 0.28 0.61 -10.17
N ILE A 19 0.69 -0.61 -10.51
CA ILE A 19 2.07 -0.88 -10.97
C ILE A 19 2.52 0.10 -12.08
N ALA A 20 1.65 0.38 -13.06
CA ALA A 20 1.95 1.29 -14.17
C ALA A 20 2.14 2.77 -13.76
N LYS A 21 1.73 3.18 -12.55
CA LYS A 21 1.99 4.53 -12.02
C LYS A 21 3.42 4.71 -11.54
N VAL A 22 4.07 3.62 -11.11
CA VAL A 22 5.38 3.67 -10.46
C VAL A 22 6.46 2.98 -11.26
N LEU A 23 6.11 1.98 -12.07
CA LEU A 23 7.01 1.23 -12.93
C LEU A 23 6.56 1.40 -14.39
N LEU A 24 7.32 2.19 -15.14
CA LEU A 24 7.04 2.53 -16.54
C LEU A 24 7.69 1.54 -17.52
N ASP A 25 8.66 0.77 -17.03
CA ASP A 25 9.45 -0.18 -17.81
C ASP A 25 8.73 -1.53 -17.88
N GLN A 26 8.26 -1.89 -19.08
CA GLN A 26 7.51 -3.13 -19.32
C GLN A 26 8.36 -4.39 -19.13
N GLU A 27 9.67 -4.33 -19.37
CA GLU A 27 10.55 -5.48 -19.14
C GLU A 27 10.68 -5.78 -17.65
N LYS A 28 10.78 -4.73 -16.82
CA LYS A 28 10.78 -4.87 -15.36
C LYS A 28 9.44 -5.38 -14.83
N VAL A 29 8.31 -4.90 -15.38
CA VAL A 29 6.97 -5.45 -15.04
C VAL A 29 6.94 -6.95 -15.32
N LYS A 30 7.39 -7.36 -16.50
CA LYS A 30 7.44 -8.78 -16.87
C LYS A 30 8.37 -9.59 -15.96
N LEU A 31 9.53 -9.04 -15.56
CA LEU A 31 10.42 -9.71 -14.61
C LEU A 31 9.75 -9.93 -13.25
N ILE A 32 8.95 -8.97 -12.80
CA ILE A 32 8.14 -9.12 -11.59
C ILE A 32 7.12 -10.25 -11.76
N GLU A 33 6.37 -10.25 -12.87
CA GLU A 33 5.40 -11.31 -13.15
C GLU A 33 6.03 -12.70 -13.23
N ASP A 34 7.19 -12.82 -13.88
CA ASP A 34 7.92 -14.07 -14.04
C ASP A 34 8.47 -14.57 -12.68
N TYR A 35 8.92 -13.66 -11.80
CA TYR A 35 9.25 -13.99 -10.40
C TYR A 35 8.08 -14.68 -9.69
N TYR A 36 6.86 -14.20 -9.89
CA TYR A 36 5.68 -14.79 -9.26
C TYR A 36 5.29 -16.14 -9.83
N LYS A 37 5.37 -16.30 -11.16
CA LYS A 37 5.09 -17.59 -11.79
C LYS A 37 6.04 -18.65 -11.27
N LYS A 38 7.34 -18.36 -11.27
CA LYS A 38 8.37 -19.29 -10.80
C LYS A 38 8.14 -19.69 -9.33
N CYS A 39 7.91 -18.70 -8.47
CA CYS A 39 7.68 -18.97 -7.05
C CYS A 39 6.34 -19.63 -6.71
N ALA A 40 5.37 -19.68 -7.63
CA ALA A 40 4.15 -20.47 -7.43
C ALA A 40 4.45 -21.98 -7.53
N ASP A 41 5.47 -22.33 -8.31
CA ASP A 41 5.88 -23.69 -8.64
C ASP A 41 7.02 -24.23 -7.75
N ASP A 42 7.66 -23.38 -6.93
CA ASP A 42 8.86 -23.73 -6.17
C ASP A 42 8.60 -24.84 -5.10
N GLY A 43 9.43 -25.89 -5.17
CA GLY A 43 9.62 -26.91 -4.15
C GLY A 43 10.66 -26.50 -3.09
N ALA A 44 11.04 -27.45 -2.23
CA ALA A 44 11.98 -27.22 -1.11
C ALA A 44 13.40 -27.74 -1.37
N THR A 45 13.84 -27.82 -2.64
CA THR A 45 15.21 -28.27 -2.96
C THR A 45 16.23 -27.15 -2.77
N GLU A 46 17.52 -27.49 -2.63
CA GLU A 46 18.58 -26.49 -2.51
C GLU A 46 18.68 -25.58 -3.75
N GLU A 47 18.44 -26.13 -4.95
CA GLU A 47 18.42 -25.37 -6.20
C GLU A 47 17.24 -24.37 -6.24
N ASP A 48 16.07 -24.76 -5.73
CA ASP A 48 14.90 -23.87 -5.61
C ASP A 48 15.19 -22.70 -4.66
N ILE A 49 15.88 -22.98 -3.55
CA ILE A 49 16.27 -21.96 -2.56
C ILE A 49 17.26 -20.96 -3.14
N GLU A 50 18.29 -21.43 -3.86
CA GLU A 50 19.29 -20.58 -4.54
C GLU A 50 18.61 -19.70 -5.61
N ALA A 51 17.76 -20.29 -6.44
CA ALA A 51 16.99 -19.58 -7.46
C ALA A 51 16.06 -18.52 -6.86
N SER A 52 15.37 -18.86 -5.76
CA SER A 52 14.53 -17.94 -5.01
C SER A 52 15.32 -16.74 -4.46
N LYS A 53 16.50 -16.97 -3.88
CA LYS A 53 17.38 -15.89 -3.39
C LYS A 53 17.80 -14.96 -4.50
N LYS A 54 18.28 -15.49 -5.62
CA LYS A 54 18.72 -14.67 -6.77
C LYS A 54 17.56 -13.83 -7.33
N ALA A 55 16.39 -14.43 -7.46
CA ALA A 55 15.21 -13.75 -7.98
C ALA A 55 14.71 -12.65 -7.01
N MET A 56 14.81 -12.87 -5.69
CA MET A 56 14.57 -11.83 -4.70
C MET A 56 15.56 -10.66 -4.79
N SER A 57 16.85 -10.93 -4.96
CA SER A 57 17.85 -9.86 -5.13
C SER A 57 17.56 -9.00 -6.36
N SER A 58 17.21 -9.61 -7.50
CA SER A 58 16.81 -8.87 -8.70
C SER A 58 15.55 -8.03 -8.47
N MET A 59 14.58 -8.55 -7.72
CA MET A 59 13.37 -7.84 -7.34
C MET A 59 13.69 -6.62 -6.46
N GLU A 60 14.56 -6.78 -5.45
CA GLU A 60 14.95 -5.68 -4.56
C GLU A 60 15.63 -4.54 -5.31
N VAL A 61 16.40 -4.84 -6.36
CA VAL A 61 16.98 -3.81 -7.23
C VAL A 61 15.88 -2.98 -7.90
N ILE A 62 14.89 -3.64 -8.52
CA ILE A 62 13.79 -2.94 -9.21
C ILE A 62 12.93 -2.14 -8.22
N LEU A 63 12.56 -2.76 -7.09
CA LEU A 63 11.69 -2.13 -6.10
C LEU A 63 12.38 -0.96 -5.39
N GLY A 64 13.69 -1.05 -5.20
CA GLY A 64 14.53 -0.03 -4.56
C GLY A 64 14.99 1.10 -5.48
N GLU A 65 14.62 1.11 -6.76
CA GLU A 65 15.00 2.21 -7.67
C GLU A 65 14.49 3.56 -7.15
N SER A 66 15.40 4.52 -6.95
CA SER A 66 15.06 5.83 -6.38
C SER A 66 13.92 6.54 -7.12
N SER A 67 13.96 6.55 -8.46
CA SER A 67 12.89 7.18 -9.27
C SER A 67 11.54 6.48 -9.11
N ARG A 68 11.53 5.16 -8.88
CA ARG A 68 10.31 4.39 -8.62
C ARG A 68 9.76 4.73 -7.24
N LEU A 69 10.62 4.76 -6.22
CA LEU A 69 10.23 5.13 -4.84
C LEU A 69 9.72 6.56 -4.76
N GLU A 70 10.29 7.47 -5.54
CA GLU A 70 9.82 8.84 -5.66
C GLU A 70 8.38 8.88 -6.23
N ARG A 71 8.12 8.17 -7.34
CA ARG A 71 6.77 8.07 -7.93
C ARG A 71 5.78 7.41 -6.99
N LEU A 72 6.24 6.38 -6.26
CA LEU A 72 5.44 5.67 -5.25
C LEU A 72 5.04 6.59 -4.10
N ALA A 73 5.98 7.37 -3.56
CA ALA A 73 5.70 8.33 -2.50
C ALA A 73 4.66 9.37 -2.95
N THR A 74 4.80 9.90 -4.17
CA THR A 74 3.85 10.87 -4.73
C THR A 74 2.45 10.26 -4.95
N ASP A 75 2.35 9.09 -5.56
CA ASP A 75 1.02 8.47 -5.80
C ASP A 75 0.31 8.09 -4.49
N ILE A 76 1.04 7.57 -3.49
CA ILE A 76 0.49 7.28 -2.16
C ILE A 76 0.02 8.57 -1.48
N HIS A 77 0.83 9.64 -1.53
CA HIS A 77 0.48 10.93 -0.94
C HIS A 77 -0.81 11.47 -1.56
N ASP A 78 -0.84 11.62 -2.87
CA ASP A 78 -1.95 12.26 -3.58
C ASP A 78 -3.23 11.45 -3.42
N HIS A 79 -3.13 10.13 -3.48
CA HIS A 79 -4.27 9.25 -3.24
C HIS A 79 -4.78 9.35 -1.80
N TYR A 80 -3.91 9.32 -0.80
CA TYR A 80 -4.33 9.37 0.59
C TYR A 80 -4.99 10.71 0.92
N VAL A 81 -4.37 11.83 0.51
CA VAL A 81 -4.90 13.18 0.72
C VAL A 81 -6.25 13.35 0.04
N SER A 82 -6.37 12.99 -1.25
CA SER A 82 -7.64 13.09 -1.96
C SER A 82 -8.73 12.20 -1.36
N SER A 83 -8.39 10.98 -0.93
CA SER A 83 -9.35 10.08 -0.29
C SER A 83 -9.84 10.62 1.05
N CYS A 84 -8.95 11.22 1.85
CA CYS A 84 -9.32 11.87 3.10
C CYS A 84 -10.18 13.12 2.87
N ALA A 85 -9.91 13.90 1.82
CA ALA A 85 -10.72 15.07 1.47
C ALA A 85 -12.15 14.70 1.02
N ASN A 86 -12.34 13.53 0.42
CA ASN A 86 -13.65 13.04 -0.02
C ASN A 86 -14.52 12.51 1.13
N ASP A 87 -13.93 12.22 2.29
CA ASP A 87 -14.61 11.75 3.50
C ASP A 87 -13.93 12.34 4.76
N PRO A 88 -14.03 13.66 4.96
CA PRO A 88 -13.21 14.41 5.92
C PRO A 88 -13.57 14.10 7.39
N ASP A 89 -14.80 13.67 7.65
CA ASP A 89 -15.28 13.38 9.00
C ASP A 89 -14.90 11.97 9.47
N ARG A 90 -14.46 11.10 8.57
CA ARG A 90 -14.05 9.73 8.89
C ARG A 90 -12.56 9.63 9.16
N VAL A 91 -12.23 9.03 10.30
CA VAL A 91 -10.86 8.62 10.62
C VAL A 91 -10.41 7.51 9.67
N GLN A 92 -9.39 7.81 8.87
CA GLN A 92 -8.84 6.91 7.87
C GLN A 92 -7.36 6.70 8.13
N LYS A 93 -6.95 5.48 8.48
CA LYS A 93 -5.53 5.11 8.62
C LYS A 93 -5.04 4.28 7.44
N ALA A 94 -3.74 4.33 7.20
CA ALA A 94 -3.10 3.60 6.12
C ALA A 94 -1.85 2.83 6.56
N MET A 95 -1.59 1.72 5.89
CA MET A 95 -0.32 1.00 5.97
C MET A 95 0.32 0.92 4.59
N VAL A 96 1.63 1.14 4.53
CA VAL A 96 2.46 0.90 3.35
C VAL A 96 3.30 -0.33 3.63
N VAL A 97 3.06 -1.43 2.92
CA VAL A 97 3.74 -2.70 3.13
C VAL A 97 4.90 -2.81 2.14
N CYS A 98 6.12 -2.67 2.62
CA CYS A 98 7.34 -2.67 1.81
C CYS A 98 8.05 -4.03 1.85
N SER A 99 8.74 -4.36 0.75
CA SER A 99 9.45 -5.64 0.58
C SER A 99 10.55 -5.87 1.61
N SER A 100 11.40 -4.87 1.86
CA SER A 100 12.55 -4.95 2.78
C SER A 100 12.74 -3.68 3.61
N ARG A 101 13.53 -3.76 4.70
CA ARG A 101 13.85 -2.59 5.56
C ARG A 101 14.59 -1.49 4.82
N PRO A 102 15.63 -1.77 4.01
CA PRO A 102 16.30 -0.74 3.23
C PRO A 102 15.35 0.01 2.29
N ILE A 103 14.48 -0.70 1.57
CA ILE A 103 13.51 -0.09 0.65
C ILE A 103 12.51 0.77 1.41
N ALA A 104 11.98 0.28 2.54
CA ALA A 104 11.07 1.03 3.39
C ALA A 104 11.71 2.32 3.93
N TYR A 105 12.99 2.27 4.30
CA TYR A 105 13.72 3.41 4.81
C TYR A 105 14.04 4.45 3.72
N GLU A 106 14.42 4.00 2.53
CA GLU A 106 14.57 4.91 1.38
C GLU A 106 13.24 5.55 0.98
N LEU A 107 12.13 4.80 1.01
CA LEU A 107 10.80 5.37 0.79
C LEU A 107 10.43 6.40 1.86
N LEU A 108 10.73 6.14 3.13
CA LEU A 108 10.54 7.11 4.22
C LEU A 108 11.33 8.41 3.96
N LYS A 109 12.56 8.30 3.44
CA LYS A 109 13.37 9.47 3.08
C LYS A 109 12.73 10.27 1.95
N GLN A 110 12.19 9.60 0.92
CA GLN A 110 11.43 10.27 -0.15
C GLN A 110 10.24 11.05 0.40
N PHE A 111 9.47 10.45 1.33
CA PHE A 111 8.38 11.18 2.00
C PHE A 111 8.88 12.38 2.81
N ARG A 112 9.99 12.24 3.55
CA ARG A 112 10.56 13.34 4.35
C ARG A 112 11.01 14.52 3.52
N GLU A 113 11.59 14.24 2.35
CA GLU A 113 12.07 15.27 1.44
C GLU A 113 10.91 16.01 0.77
N LYS A 114 9.90 15.28 0.28
CA LYS A 114 8.77 15.87 -0.46
C LYS A 114 7.68 16.46 0.41
N TYR A 115 7.42 15.85 1.57
CA TYR A 115 6.30 16.15 2.45
C TYR A 115 6.78 16.31 3.91
N PRO A 116 7.71 17.25 4.19
CA PRO A 116 8.31 17.42 5.51
C PRO A 116 7.27 17.71 6.60
N GLU A 117 6.13 18.30 6.25
CA GLU A 117 5.02 18.59 7.15
C GLU A 117 4.40 17.32 7.78
N TRP A 118 4.50 16.15 7.12
CA TRP A 118 4.06 14.86 7.68
C TRP A 118 4.98 14.36 8.81
N PHE A 119 6.15 14.96 8.99
CA PHE A 119 7.13 14.55 10.00
C PHE A 119 7.21 15.52 11.19
N VAL A 120 6.42 16.59 11.17
CA VAL A 120 6.25 17.48 12.32
C VAL A 120 5.37 16.79 13.35
N GLU A 121 5.89 16.63 14.57
CA GLU A 121 5.16 15.95 15.64
C GLU A 121 3.99 16.79 16.15
N LYS A 122 2.80 16.19 16.16
CA LYS A 122 1.58 16.77 16.73
C LYS A 122 0.85 15.71 17.53
N LYS A 123 0.02 16.14 18.48
CA LYS A 123 -0.83 15.20 19.24
C LYS A 123 -1.98 14.67 18.40
N ALA A 124 -2.63 15.55 17.63
CA ALA A 124 -3.72 15.24 16.72
C ALA A 124 -3.52 15.96 15.37
N PRO A 125 -4.15 15.50 14.28
CA PRO A 125 -4.15 16.21 13.00
C PRO A 125 -4.84 17.57 13.11
N ASP A 126 -4.52 18.46 12.16
CA ASP A 126 -5.15 19.78 12.08
C ASP A 126 -6.66 19.64 11.79
N GLY A 127 -7.48 20.51 12.39
CA GLY A 127 -8.93 20.51 12.21
C GLY A 127 -9.70 19.45 13.01
N VAL A 128 -9.03 18.51 13.69
CA VAL A 128 -9.71 17.51 14.53
C VAL A 128 -10.12 18.12 15.88
N ALA A 129 -11.41 18.11 16.18
CA ALA A 129 -11.93 18.52 17.47
C ALA A 129 -11.51 17.53 18.57
N ILE A 130 -10.79 18.04 19.57
CA ILE A 130 -10.28 17.26 20.70
C ILE A 130 -10.44 18.05 22.00
N SER A 131 -10.92 17.38 23.05
CA SER A 131 -10.99 17.99 24.38
C SER A 131 -9.60 18.10 25.01
N ASP A 132 -9.44 18.97 26.01
CA ASP A 132 -8.16 19.07 26.74
C ASP A 132 -7.78 17.77 27.44
N GLU A 133 -8.78 16.98 27.86
CA GLU A 133 -8.56 15.67 28.49
C GLU A 133 -8.04 14.64 27.49
N GLU A 134 -8.70 14.48 26.35
CA GLU A 134 -8.24 13.58 25.28
C GLU A 134 -6.84 13.98 24.80
N LYS A 135 -6.56 15.29 24.72
CA LYS A 135 -5.25 15.81 24.33
C LYS A 135 -4.17 15.47 25.35
N ARG A 136 -4.47 15.27 26.64
CA ARG A 136 -3.48 14.83 27.64
C ARG A 136 -3.02 13.39 27.36
N ASP A 137 -3.92 12.53 26.90
CA ASP A 137 -3.65 11.10 26.66
C ASP A 137 -2.98 10.80 25.31
N LEU A 138 -2.97 11.78 24.39
CA LEU A 138 -2.24 11.70 23.14
C LEU A 138 -0.77 12.11 23.30
N LYS A 139 0.12 11.28 22.76
CA LYS A 139 1.54 11.61 22.59
C LYS A 139 1.75 12.39 21.27
N PRO A 140 2.66 13.38 21.24
CA PRO A 140 3.12 13.94 19.99
C PRO A 140 3.71 12.84 19.11
N MET A 141 3.25 12.75 17.87
CA MET A 141 3.69 11.77 16.89
C MET A 141 3.77 12.43 15.52
N PRO A 142 4.65 11.98 14.62
CA PRO A 142 4.58 12.36 13.21
C PRO A 142 3.30 11.79 12.57
N PHE A 143 2.90 12.35 11.44
CA PHE A 143 1.79 11.83 10.65
C PHE A 143 2.12 10.45 10.06
N MET A 144 3.39 10.29 9.66
CA MET A 144 3.93 9.06 9.10
C MET A 144 5.19 8.59 9.83
N ALA A 145 5.33 7.28 10.03
CA ALA A 145 6.53 6.66 10.56
C ALA A 145 6.70 5.23 10.01
N MET A 146 7.96 4.77 9.97
CA MET A 146 8.30 3.39 9.68
C MET A 146 8.37 2.56 10.96
N VAL A 147 7.76 1.38 10.91
CA VAL A 147 7.68 0.36 11.95
C VAL A 147 8.15 -0.97 11.37
N ALA A 148 9.34 -1.39 11.78
CA ALA A 148 9.94 -2.65 11.35
C ALA A 148 10.82 -3.21 12.47
N SER A 149 11.15 -4.50 12.37
CA SER A 149 12.22 -5.08 13.19
C SER A 149 13.54 -4.34 12.97
N VAL A 150 14.49 -4.52 13.88
CA VAL A 150 15.83 -3.96 13.75
C VAL A 150 16.86 -5.08 13.69
N GLY A 151 17.80 -4.98 12.76
CA GLY A 151 18.94 -5.88 12.63
C GLY A 151 20.25 -5.21 13.05
N SER A 152 21.17 -5.96 13.66
CA SER A 152 22.49 -5.42 14.03
C SER A 152 23.35 -4.98 12.84
N ASN A 153 23.05 -5.52 11.64
CA ASN A 153 23.77 -5.22 10.40
C ASN A 153 23.03 -4.19 9.53
N ASP A 154 21.95 -3.59 10.05
CA ASP A 154 21.23 -2.54 9.34
C ASP A 154 22.12 -1.29 9.16
N PRO A 155 22.03 -0.56 8.03
CA PRO A 155 22.70 0.73 7.85
C PRO A 155 22.52 1.63 9.07
N LYS A 156 23.60 2.30 9.48
CA LYS A 156 23.67 3.04 10.75
C LYS A 156 22.51 4.03 10.95
N ASP A 157 22.17 4.78 9.91
CA ASP A 157 21.10 5.78 9.98
C ASP A 157 19.71 5.13 10.14
N MET A 158 19.48 4.00 9.47
CA MET A 158 18.26 3.21 9.61
C MET A 158 18.18 2.54 10.99
N TYR A 159 19.28 1.96 11.46
CA TYR A 159 19.37 1.35 12.79
C TYR A 159 19.02 2.37 13.88
N HIS A 160 19.61 3.56 13.82
CA HIS A 160 19.31 4.64 14.77
C HIS A 160 17.87 5.13 14.65
N TYR A 161 17.35 5.29 13.44
CA TYR A 161 15.96 5.66 13.22
C TYR A 161 14.95 4.67 13.83
N LEU A 162 15.20 3.36 13.68
CA LEU A 162 14.37 2.30 14.25
C LEU A 162 14.54 2.16 15.77
N GLY A 163 15.44 2.93 16.39
CA GLY A 163 15.68 2.95 17.83
C GLY A 163 16.70 1.95 18.33
N GLY A 164 17.34 1.17 17.45
CA GLY A 164 18.34 0.16 17.81
C GLY A 164 17.86 -0.77 18.93
N VAL A 165 18.65 -0.90 19.99
CA VAL A 165 18.30 -1.69 21.19
C VAL A 165 17.00 -1.26 21.88
N LYS A 166 16.49 -0.05 21.62
CA LYS A 166 15.23 0.48 22.17
C LYS A 166 14.04 0.29 21.21
N ASN A 167 14.20 -0.46 20.11
CA ASN A 167 13.15 -0.68 19.12
C ASN A 167 11.88 -1.27 19.75
N GLY A 168 11.98 -2.20 20.71
CA GLY A 168 10.81 -2.76 21.41
C GLY A 168 9.91 -1.67 22.00
N LYS A 169 10.49 -0.79 22.84
CA LYS A 169 9.76 0.33 23.45
C LYS A 169 9.21 1.31 22.39
N ARG A 170 10.00 1.64 21.37
CA ARG A 170 9.56 2.55 20.28
C ARG A 170 8.36 1.96 19.53
N SER A 171 8.41 0.67 19.20
CA SER A 171 7.36 -0.03 18.47
C SER A 171 6.08 -0.14 19.31
N GLU A 172 6.18 -0.34 20.63
CA GLU A 172 5.02 -0.30 21.54
C GLU A 172 4.37 1.09 21.58
N GLU A 173 5.17 2.16 21.61
CA GLU A 173 4.65 3.54 21.59
C GLU A 173 3.95 3.87 20.27
N LEU A 174 4.50 3.41 19.15
CA LEU A 174 3.90 3.56 17.82
C LEU A 174 2.63 2.72 17.67
N ASP A 175 2.59 1.50 18.21
CA ASP A 175 1.39 0.65 18.24
C ASP A 175 0.25 1.36 18.98
N ALA A 176 0.51 1.80 20.21
CA ALA A 176 -0.48 2.48 21.03
C ALA A 176 -1.00 3.76 20.36
N ALA A 177 -0.11 4.58 19.81
CA ALA A 177 -0.50 5.79 19.10
C ALA A 177 -1.25 5.50 17.79
N PHE A 178 -0.91 4.43 17.08
CA PHE A 178 -1.60 4.08 15.83
C PHE A 178 -2.98 3.47 16.08
N LYS A 179 -3.25 2.89 17.26
CA LYS A 179 -4.60 2.46 17.66
C LYS A 179 -5.51 3.62 18.09
N GLN A 180 -4.93 4.72 18.59
CA GLN A 180 -5.71 5.91 18.97
C GLN A 180 -6.26 6.64 17.75
N GLU A 181 -7.59 6.80 17.69
CA GLU A 181 -8.28 7.40 16.54
C GLU A 181 -7.92 8.86 16.31
N LYS A 182 -7.72 9.63 17.39
CA LYS A 182 -7.40 11.06 17.33
C LYS A 182 -5.90 11.35 17.23
N SER A 183 -5.05 10.33 17.33
CA SER A 183 -3.59 10.49 17.19
C SER A 183 -3.23 11.11 15.84
N ASN A 184 -2.17 11.92 15.82
CA ASN A 184 -1.60 12.43 14.57
C ASN A 184 -1.02 11.29 13.71
N PHE A 185 -0.66 10.16 14.29
CA PHE A 185 -0.07 9.04 13.55
C PHE A 185 -1.13 8.29 12.73
N ARG A 186 -1.12 8.52 11.41
CA ARG A 186 -2.12 8.00 10.45
C ARG A 186 -1.58 7.02 9.43
N ILE A 187 -0.29 7.10 9.08
CA ILE A 187 0.30 6.23 8.06
C ILE A 187 1.52 5.51 8.60
N ALA A 188 1.51 4.17 8.57
CA ALA A 188 2.65 3.36 8.97
C ALA A 188 3.31 2.67 7.76
N ILE A 189 4.61 2.88 7.57
CA ILE A 189 5.41 2.07 6.63
C ILE A 189 5.89 0.83 7.39
N VAL A 190 5.53 -0.36 6.93
CA VAL A 190 5.85 -1.64 7.59
C VAL A 190 6.53 -2.61 6.64
N VAL A 191 7.26 -3.58 7.22
CA VAL A 191 7.96 -4.62 6.45
C VAL A 191 7.56 -6.02 6.92
N ASP A 192 7.78 -6.31 8.19
CA ASP A 192 7.50 -7.59 8.84
C ASP A 192 6.55 -7.43 10.03
N MET A 193 6.64 -6.29 10.73
CA MET A 193 5.76 -5.96 11.84
C MET A 193 4.35 -5.61 11.36
N TRP A 194 3.36 -5.84 12.22
CA TRP A 194 1.94 -5.49 12.03
C TRP A 194 1.23 -6.19 10.87
N ILE A 195 1.89 -7.14 10.19
CA ILE A 195 1.25 -8.03 9.22
C ILE A 195 0.34 -9.05 9.94
N THR A 196 0.74 -9.50 11.13
CA THR A 196 -0.01 -10.44 11.97
C THR A 196 -0.32 -9.82 13.33
N GLY A 197 -1.48 -10.17 13.90
CA GLY A 197 -1.86 -9.81 15.28
C GLY A 197 -2.21 -8.34 15.53
N PHE A 198 -1.91 -7.42 14.62
CA PHE A 198 -2.24 -5.99 14.75
C PHE A 198 -3.65 -5.71 14.22
N ASP A 199 -4.49 -5.05 15.01
CA ASP A 199 -5.91 -4.83 14.70
C ASP A 199 -6.29 -3.36 14.95
N VAL A 200 -6.73 -2.69 13.88
CA VAL A 200 -7.10 -1.27 13.88
C VAL A 200 -8.31 -1.11 12.95
N PRO A 201 -9.53 -1.04 13.48
CA PRO A 201 -10.75 -0.96 12.66
C PRO A 201 -10.76 0.18 11.63
N SER A 202 -10.19 1.35 12.00
CA SER A 202 -10.07 2.53 11.15
C SER A 202 -8.99 2.42 10.05
N LEU A 203 -8.22 1.32 10.01
CA LEU A 203 -7.30 1.03 8.92
C LEU A 203 -8.09 0.78 7.63
N THR A 204 -8.00 1.73 6.70
CA THR A 204 -8.81 1.73 5.48
C THR A 204 -7.96 1.36 4.27
N TYR A 205 -6.71 1.85 4.22
CA TYR A 205 -5.84 1.71 3.06
C TYR A 205 -4.64 0.80 3.35
N MET A 206 -4.39 -0.14 2.44
CA MET A 206 -3.14 -0.89 2.37
C MET A 206 -2.48 -0.64 1.02
N TYR A 207 -1.36 0.09 1.04
CA TYR A 207 -0.48 0.31 -0.10
C TYR A 207 0.54 -0.83 -0.14
N ASN A 208 0.37 -1.77 -1.07
CA ASN A 208 1.24 -2.93 -1.18
C ASN A 208 2.40 -2.67 -2.14
N ASP A 209 3.61 -2.65 -1.59
CA ASP A 209 4.90 -2.61 -2.28
C ASP A 209 5.77 -3.83 -1.90
N LYS A 210 5.11 -4.92 -1.51
CA LYS A 210 5.75 -6.17 -1.10
C LYS A 210 5.23 -7.32 -1.93
N PRO A 211 6.11 -8.25 -2.33
CA PRO A 211 5.65 -9.41 -3.05
C PRO A 211 4.98 -10.47 -2.16
N LEU A 212 3.78 -10.15 -1.66
CA LEU A 212 3.02 -10.99 -0.74
C LEU A 212 2.49 -12.26 -1.43
N LYS A 213 2.52 -13.38 -0.69
CA LYS A 213 2.12 -14.71 -1.19
C LYS A 213 1.22 -15.43 -0.17
N LYS A 214 0.33 -16.29 -0.70
CA LYS A 214 -0.46 -17.29 0.06
C LYS A 214 -1.00 -16.72 1.39
N HIS A 215 -0.60 -17.30 2.52
CA HIS A 215 -1.09 -16.93 3.84
C HIS A 215 -0.70 -15.52 4.29
N LEU A 216 0.48 -15.01 3.90
CA LEU A 216 0.88 -13.64 4.25
C LEU A 216 -0.02 -12.61 3.56
N LEU A 217 -0.42 -12.89 2.32
CA LEU A 217 -1.36 -12.04 1.59
C LEU A 217 -2.72 -12.00 2.28
N ILE A 218 -3.27 -13.17 2.58
CA ILE A 218 -4.52 -13.39 3.35
C ILE A 218 -4.48 -12.63 4.70
N GLN A 219 -3.38 -12.76 5.44
CA GLN A 219 -3.19 -12.09 6.73
C GLN A 219 -3.12 -10.56 6.60
N ALA A 220 -2.42 -10.04 5.59
CA ALA A 220 -2.33 -8.60 5.33
C ALA A 220 -3.69 -8.03 4.92
N ILE A 221 -4.38 -8.67 3.97
CA ILE A 221 -5.69 -8.26 3.47
C ILE A 221 -6.73 -8.22 4.61
N SER A 222 -6.73 -9.21 5.49
CA SER A 222 -7.67 -9.25 6.64
C SER A 222 -7.48 -8.13 7.66
N ARG A 223 -6.46 -7.27 7.53
CA ARG A 223 -6.28 -6.08 8.39
C ARG A 223 -7.17 -4.93 7.95
N VAL A 224 -7.38 -4.75 6.65
CA VAL A 224 -8.15 -3.62 6.11
C VAL A 224 -9.66 -3.87 6.07
N ASN A 225 -10.12 -5.09 6.32
CA ASN A 225 -11.54 -5.45 6.16
C ASN A 225 -12.35 -5.38 7.47
N ARG A 226 -11.77 -4.89 8.57
CA ARG A 226 -12.52 -4.68 9.82
C ARG A 226 -13.59 -3.61 9.66
N LYS A 227 -14.79 -3.84 10.21
CA LYS A 227 -15.87 -2.85 10.21
C LYS A 227 -15.51 -1.66 11.08
N TYR A 228 -15.84 -0.47 10.59
CA TYR A 228 -15.67 0.79 11.30
C TYR A 228 -16.80 1.74 10.88
N PRO A 229 -17.29 2.65 11.75
CA PRO A 229 -18.33 3.60 11.37
C PRO A 229 -17.99 4.39 10.10
N GLY A 230 -18.93 4.45 9.16
CA GLY A 230 -18.74 5.12 7.86
C GLY A 230 -17.78 4.41 6.89
N LYS A 231 -17.19 3.27 7.27
CA LYS A 231 -16.31 2.50 6.39
C LYS A 231 -17.10 1.48 5.59
N GLU A 232 -17.16 1.70 4.28
CA GLU A 232 -17.88 0.80 3.36
C GLU A 232 -17.03 -0.37 2.86
N TYR A 233 -15.71 -0.18 2.77
CA TYR A 233 -14.77 -1.20 2.31
C TYR A 233 -13.36 -0.96 2.86
N GLY A 234 -12.53 -2.01 2.85
CA GLY A 234 -11.08 -1.90 2.90
C GLY A 234 -10.52 -1.75 1.49
N LEU A 235 -9.50 -0.91 1.29
CA LEU A 235 -8.89 -0.70 -0.03
C LEU A 235 -7.45 -1.17 -0.05
N ILE A 236 -7.14 -2.01 -1.03
CA ILE A 236 -5.78 -2.44 -1.34
C ILE A 236 -5.36 -1.78 -2.63
N VAL A 237 -4.28 -1.00 -2.54
CA VAL A 237 -3.64 -0.35 -3.68
C VAL A 237 -2.33 -1.08 -3.94
N ASP A 238 -2.19 -1.70 -5.10
CA ASP A 238 -1.10 -2.63 -5.38
C ASP A 238 -0.11 -2.10 -6.42
N TYR A 239 1.14 -1.95 -6.01
CA TYR A 239 2.25 -1.45 -6.83
C TYR A 239 3.16 -2.55 -7.37
N ILE A 240 2.84 -3.82 -7.09
CA ILE A 240 3.61 -4.99 -7.50
C ILE A 240 2.93 -5.79 -8.61
N GLY A 241 1.60 -5.75 -8.70
CA GLY A 241 0.86 -6.48 -9.74
C GLY A 241 0.45 -7.90 -9.33
N ILE A 242 0.14 -8.12 -8.05
CA ILE A 242 -0.31 -9.40 -7.50
C ILE A 242 -1.78 -9.73 -7.79
N ARG A 243 -2.33 -9.26 -8.91
CA ARG A 243 -3.77 -9.37 -9.23
C ARG A 243 -4.28 -10.82 -9.19
N ASN A 244 -3.51 -11.77 -9.73
CA ASN A 244 -3.92 -13.18 -9.75
C ASN A 244 -3.93 -13.79 -8.34
N ASN A 245 -2.87 -13.55 -7.56
CA ASN A 245 -2.80 -13.99 -6.16
C ASN A 245 -3.88 -13.36 -5.30
N MET A 246 -4.19 -12.07 -5.53
CA MET A 246 -5.30 -11.37 -4.90
C MET A 246 -6.63 -12.02 -5.26
N ARG A 247 -6.87 -12.33 -6.53
CA ARG A 247 -8.09 -13.01 -6.99
C ARG A 247 -8.24 -14.38 -6.34
N GLU A 248 -7.18 -15.15 -6.26
CA GLU A 248 -7.16 -16.46 -5.58
C GLU A 248 -7.41 -16.31 -4.08
N ALA A 249 -6.76 -15.34 -3.43
CA ALA A 249 -6.97 -15.06 -2.02
C ALA A 249 -8.44 -14.67 -1.75
N MET A 250 -9.02 -13.76 -2.54
CA MET A 250 -10.41 -13.33 -2.37
C MET A 250 -11.44 -14.45 -2.57
N LYS A 251 -11.17 -15.42 -3.46
CA LYS A 251 -12.04 -16.61 -3.61
C LYS A 251 -12.18 -17.41 -2.31
N LEU A 252 -11.18 -17.35 -1.43
CA LEU A 252 -11.23 -17.99 -0.11
C LEU A 252 -12.07 -17.20 0.91
N TYR A 253 -12.37 -15.92 0.64
CA TYR A 253 -13.03 -14.99 1.58
C TYR A 253 -14.50 -14.69 1.25
N GLY A 254 -14.95 -14.85 0.00
CA GLY A 254 -16.35 -14.63 -0.39
C GLY A 254 -16.59 -14.97 -1.86
N GLY A 255 -17.48 -15.94 -2.09
CA GLY A 255 -17.68 -16.65 -3.37
C GLY A 255 -17.92 -15.76 -4.60
N ASP A 256 -17.28 -16.16 -5.71
CA ASP A 256 -17.35 -15.74 -7.14
C ASP A 256 -17.59 -14.27 -7.54
N SER A 257 -17.92 -13.36 -6.63
CA SER A 257 -18.49 -12.03 -6.94
C SER A 257 -17.61 -10.87 -6.47
N SER A 258 -16.62 -11.12 -5.62
CA SER A 258 -15.87 -10.08 -4.89
C SER A 258 -14.63 -9.53 -5.63
N VAL A 259 -14.27 -10.11 -6.79
CA VAL A 259 -13.09 -9.71 -7.58
C VAL A 259 -13.47 -9.07 -8.92
N ALA A 260 -14.74 -9.14 -9.30
CA ALA A 260 -15.23 -8.32 -10.39
C ALA A 260 -15.38 -6.88 -9.86
N PRO A 261 -15.03 -5.85 -10.65
CA PRO A 261 -15.56 -4.52 -10.39
C PRO A 261 -17.06 -4.66 -10.20
N ALA A 262 -17.62 -4.08 -9.14
CA ALA A 262 -19.07 -3.98 -9.05
C ALA A 262 -19.57 -3.31 -10.35
N ALA A 263 -20.82 -3.54 -10.74
CA ALA A 263 -21.39 -2.87 -11.93
C ALA A 263 -21.14 -1.35 -11.89
N ASP A 264 -21.16 -0.77 -10.69
CA ASP A 264 -20.84 0.63 -10.41
C ASP A 264 -19.37 1.00 -10.66
N ASP A 265 -18.42 0.13 -10.33
CA ASP A 265 -16.99 0.35 -10.58
C ASP A 265 -16.70 0.31 -12.11
N ALA A 266 -17.35 -0.59 -12.84
CA ALA A 266 -17.25 -0.66 -14.30
C ALA A 266 -17.89 0.56 -14.98
N ALA A 267 -19.03 1.04 -14.46
CA ALA A 267 -19.71 2.23 -14.95
C ALA A 267 -18.87 3.50 -14.69
N GLN A 268 -18.28 3.64 -13.49
CA GLN A 268 -17.36 4.74 -13.19
C GLN A 268 -16.09 4.69 -14.05
N ALA A 269 -15.48 3.51 -14.20
CA ALA A 269 -14.31 3.35 -15.06
C ALA A 269 -14.62 3.71 -16.52
N ALA A 270 -15.81 3.32 -17.02
CA ALA A 270 -16.27 3.71 -18.35
C ALA A 270 -16.50 5.22 -18.48
N GLY A 271 -16.99 5.88 -17.42
CA GLY A 271 -17.13 7.34 -17.35
C GLY A 271 -15.79 8.05 -17.47
N ILE A 272 -14.83 7.70 -16.60
CA ILE A 272 -13.48 8.26 -16.61
C ILE A 272 -12.77 7.98 -17.93
N PHE A 273 -12.90 6.76 -18.47
CA PHE A 273 -12.32 6.39 -19.76
C PHE A 273 -12.84 7.28 -20.90
N ARG A 274 -14.15 7.55 -20.94
CA ARG A 274 -14.75 8.44 -21.95
C ARG A 274 -14.28 9.88 -21.80
N GLU A 275 -14.16 10.37 -20.57
CA GLU A 275 -13.65 11.73 -20.31
C GLU A 275 -12.20 11.88 -20.77
N MET A 276 -11.33 10.91 -20.43
CA MET A 276 -9.94 10.89 -20.88
C MET A 276 -9.84 10.79 -22.41
N LEU A 277 -10.69 9.98 -23.04
CA LEU A 277 -10.78 9.92 -24.51
C LEU A 277 -11.20 11.25 -25.13
N LEU A 278 -12.12 12.00 -24.50
CA LEU A 278 -12.52 13.32 -24.97
C LEU A 278 -11.37 14.34 -24.86
N ILE A 279 -10.61 14.29 -23.77
CA ILE A 279 -9.40 15.12 -23.60
C ILE A 279 -8.38 14.79 -24.68
N LEU A 280 -8.05 13.52 -24.88
CA LEU A 280 -7.13 13.07 -25.93
C LEU A 280 -7.60 13.50 -27.31
N LYS A 281 -8.90 13.32 -27.62
CA LYS A 281 -9.49 13.79 -28.88
C LYS A 281 -9.31 15.31 -29.07
N GLY A 282 -9.46 16.09 -28.00
CA GLY A 282 -9.21 17.54 -28.02
C GLY A 282 -7.73 17.85 -28.29
N LEU A 283 -6.82 17.24 -27.53
CA LEU A 283 -5.37 17.45 -27.65
C LEU A 283 -4.83 17.09 -29.04
N PHE A 284 -5.34 16.03 -29.65
CA PHE A 284 -4.93 15.55 -30.96
C PHE A 284 -5.80 16.06 -32.11
N THR A 285 -6.60 17.12 -31.88
CA THR A 285 -7.37 17.74 -32.96
C THR A 285 -6.42 18.25 -34.06
N GLY A 286 -6.55 17.70 -35.27
CA GLY A 286 -5.71 18.07 -36.41
C GLY A 286 -4.44 17.23 -36.61
N TYR A 287 -4.20 16.24 -35.76
CA TYR A 287 -3.14 15.24 -35.95
C TYR A 287 -3.72 13.93 -36.47
N ASP A 288 -3.05 13.32 -37.45
CA ASP A 288 -3.36 11.95 -37.87
C ASP A 288 -2.73 10.97 -36.87
N LEU A 289 -3.58 10.26 -36.14
CA LEU A 289 -3.16 9.26 -35.17
C LEU A 289 -3.03 7.86 -35.77
N ALA A 290 -3.47 7.65 -37.02
CA ALA A 290 -3.39 6.34 -37.67
C ALA A 290 -1.98 5.72 -37.65
N PRO A 291 -0.88 6.48 -37.84
CA PRO A 291 0.48 5.93 -37.76
C PRO A 291 0.84 5.38 -36.38
N PHE A 292 0.27 5.94 -35.30
CA PHE A 292 0.50 5.48 -33.92
C PHE A 292 -0.36 4.27 -33.53
N LEU A 293 -1.35 3.93 -34.36
CA LEU A 293 -2.27 2.81 -34.15
C LEU A 293 -1.93 1.61 -35.03
N ASP A 294 -0.97 1.75 -35.94
CA ASP A 294 -0.44 0.68 -36.78
C ASP A 294 0.62 -0.12 -35.99
N PRO A 295 0.37 -1.40 -35.64
CA PRO A 295 1.32 -2.22 -34.91
C PRO A 295 2.64 -2.47 -35.67
N ASP A 296 2.59 -2.35 -37.00
CA ASP A 296 3.73 -2.54 -37.90
C ASP A 296 4.32 -1.20 -38.39
N GLY A 297 3.75 -0.08 -37.95
CA GLY A 297 4.19 1.27 -38.26
C GLY A 297 5.37 1.71 -37.39
N ASN A 298 6.22 2.60 -37.93
CA ASN A 298 7.22 3.30 -37.12
C ASN A 298 6.59 4.63 -36.64
N PRO A 299 6.31 4.79 -35.34
CA PRO A 299 5.58 5.94 -34.80
C PRO A 299 6.31 7.28 -34.98
#